data_AF-A0A7C5DJD6-F1
#
_entry.id   AF-A0A7C5DJD6-F1
#
_cell.length_a   1.000
_cell.length_b   1.000
_cell.length_c   1.000
_cell.angle_alpha   90.00
_cell.angle_beta   90.00
_cell.angle_gamma   90.00
#
_symmetry.space_group_name_H-M   'P 1'
#
loop_
_entity.id
_entity.type
_entity.pdbx_description
1 polymer ?
#
loop_
_entity_poly.entity_id
_entity_poly.type
_entity_poly.pdbx_seq_one_letter_code
_entity_poly.pdbx_strand_id
1 'polypeptide(L)'
;MRLGITPQISKANCEVCEEVITQPVCPACLEREMIEWLVQKEKDEDKAGLIDFIKKTTISLRGHGYAQTKCVICGKNMRVCAHCYCKEILDYINKEYPELEEEFITHFDFNIHFKPRMI
;
A
#
# COMPACT_ATOMS: atom_id res chain seq x y z
N MET A 1 26.23 -22.84 -28.94
CA MET A 1 24.85 -22.49 -28.58
C MET A 1 24.85 -21.89 -27.18
N ARG A 2 24.62 -20.59 -27.04
CA ARG A 2 24.43 -19.96 -25.72
C ARG A 2 22.92 -19.78 -25.55
N LEU A 3 22.32 -20.54 -24.63
CA LEU A 3 20.94 -20.33 -24.22
C LEU A 3 20.91 -19.01 -23.44
N GLY A 4 20.50 -17.94 -24.11
CA GLY A 4 20.19 -16.67 -23.48
C GLY A 4 18.91 -16.81 -22.67
N ILE A 5 19.03 -17.28 -21.43
CA ILE A 5 17.93 -17.19 -20.46
C ILE A 5 17.96 -15.74 -19.97
N THR A 6 17.29 -14.84 -20.67
CA THR A 6 16.88 -13.57 -20.06
C THR A 6 15.97 -13.94 -18.88
N PRO A 7 16.27 -13.52 -17.64
CA PRO A 7 15.31 -13.64 -16.56
C PRO A 7 14.10 -12.82 -16.99
N GLN A 8 13.01 -13.49 -17.34
CA GLN A 8 11.72 -12.83 -17.44
C GLN A 8 11.42 -12.39 -16.01
N ILE A 9 11.71 -11.13 -15.68
CA ILE A 9 11.20 -10.51 -14.47
C ILE A 9 9.69 -10.41 -14.71
N SER A 10 8.97 -11.48 -14.39
CA SER A 10 7.52 -11.46 -14.36
C SER A 10 7.13 -10.39 -13.35
N LYS A 11 6.61 -9.28 -13.88
CA LYS A 11 6.04 -8.25 -13.02
C LYS A 11 4.86 -8.90 -12.32
N ALA A 12 4.91 -9.02 -10.99
CA ALA A 12 3.80 -9.63 -10.27
C ALA A 12 2.65 -8.62 -10.21
N ASN A 13 1.45 -9.09 -10.52
CA ASN A 13 0.23 -8.32 -10.42
C ASN A 13 -0.21 -8.23 -8.95
N CYS A 14 -0.95 -7.18 -8.63
CA CYS A 14 -1.63 -7.02 -7.36
C CYS A 14 -2.73 -8.07 -7.23
N GLU A 15 -2.82 -8.78 -6.11
CA GLU A 15 -3.90 -9.75 -5.86
C GLU A 15 -5.28 -9.09 -5.64
N VAL A 16 -5.33 -7.76 -5.46
CA VAL A 16 -6.57 -7.02 -5.21
C VAL A 16 -7.15 -6.42 -6.48
N CYS A 17 -6.33 -5.74 -7.29
CA CYS A 17 -6.78 -5.08 -8.51
C CYS A 17 -6.31 -5.74 -9.81
N GLU A 18 -5.53 -6.82 -9.72
CA GLU A 18 -4.95 -7.55 -10.86
C GLU A 18 -4.01 -6.71 -11.76
N GLU A 19 -3.72 -5.46 -11.39
CA GLU A 19 -2.79 -4.58 -12.10
C GLU A 19 -1.34 -4.86 -11.74
N VAL A 20 -0.44 -4.53 -12.65
CA VAL A 20 1.01 -4.63 -12.43
C VAL A 20 1.45 -3.74 -11.26
N ILE A 21 2.20 -4.30 -10.31
CA ILE A 21 2.79 -3.51 -9.22
C ILE A 21 3.95 -2.66 -9.79
N THR A 22 3.69 -1.39 -10.05
CA THR A 22 4.69 -0.41 -10.55
C THR A 22 5.43 0.31 -9.44
N GLN A 23 4.82 0.43 -8.26
CA GLN A 23 5.39 1.05 -7.06
C GLN A 23 5.47 -0.01 -5.95
N PRO A 24 6.54 -0.81 -5.91
CA PRO A 24 6.65 -1.96 -5.02
C PRO A 24 7.04 -1.53 -3.59
N VAL A 25 6.14 -0.86 -2.88
CA VAL A 25 6.25 -0.63 -1.43
C VAL A 25 5.23 -1.52 -0.72
N CYS A 26 5.71 -2.39 0.18
CA CYS A 26 4.83 -3.34 0.85
C CYS A 26 3.94 -2.68 1.92
N PRO A 27 2.77 -3.28 2.22
CA PRO A 27 1.88 -2.82 3.30
C PRO A 27 2.60 -2.53 4.63
N ALA A 28 3.57 -3.36 5.02
CA ALA A 28 4.30 -3.17 6.28
C ALA A 28 5.24 -1.95 6.29
N CYS A 29 5.74 -1.51 5.13
CA CYS A 29 6.53 -0.27 5.06
C CYS A 29 5.60 0.95 5.02
N LEU A 30 4.48 0.86 4.30
CA LEU A 30 3.46 1.90 4.28
C LEU A 30 2.83 2.11 5.65
N GLU A 31 2.52 1.03 6.38
CA GLU A 31 2.06 1.11 7.77
C GLU A 31 3.01 1.95 8.63
N ARG A 32 4.31 1.65 8.57
CA ARG A 32 5.30 2.37 9.38
C ARG A 32 5.30 3.86 9.03
N GLU A 33 5.31 4.17 7.74
CA GLU A 33 5.29 5.56 7.25
C GLU A 33 4.01 6.30 7.65
N MET A 34 2.84 5.65 7.53
CA MET A 34 1.56 6.21 7.96
C MET A 34 1.48 6.43 9.47
N ILE A 35 1.98 5.49 10.27
CA ILE A 35 2.04 5.66 11.73
C ILE A 35 2.98 6.81 12.10
N GLU A 36 4.15 6.91 11.47
CA GLU A 36 5.09 8.01 11.69
C GLU A 36 4.47 9.35 11.30
N TRP A 37 3.76 9.43 10.16
CA TRP A 37 3.00 10.60 9.73
C TRP A 37 1.93 10.99 10.76
N LEU A 38 1.17 10.03 11.30
CA LEU A 38 0.15 10.29 12.32
C LEU A 38 0.75 10.77 13.65
N VAL A 39 1.88 10.21 14.09
CA VAL A 39 2.55 10.58 15.34
C VAL A 39 3.09 12.01 15.29
N GLN A 40 3.55 12.47 14.13
CA GLN A 40 4.01 13.86 13.96
C GLN A 40 2.88 14.89 14.08
N LYS A 41 1.62 14.45 14.10
CA LYS A 41 0.45 15.32 14.29
C LYS A 41 0.18 15.46 15.79
N GLU A 42 0.93 16.36 16.43
CA GLU A 42 0.88 16.70 17.87
C GLU A 42 -0.50 17.14 18.43
N LYS A 43 -1.58 17.11 17.65
CA LYS A 43 -2.86 17.75 18.00
C LYS A 43 -4.08 16.85 18.19
N ASP A 44 -4.01 15.56 17.90
CA ASP A 44 -5.21 14.71 17.99
C ASP A 44 -5.02 13.57 18.97
N GLU A 45 -5.60 13.74 20.16
CA GLU A 45 -5.59 12.78 21.25
C GLU A 45 -6.37 11.48 20.93
N ASP A 46 -7.05 11.39 19.76
CA ASP A 46 -7.93 10.27 19.41
C ASP A 46 -7.68 9.64 18.02
N LYS A 47 -6.41 9.44 17.65
CA LYS A 47 -6.01 8.66 16.45
C LYS A 47 -5.74 7.18 16.72
N ALA A 48 -6.00 6.71 17.94
CA ALA A 48 -5.76 5.32 18.33
C ALA A 48 -6.57 4.34 17.47
N GLY A 49 -7.83 4.70 17.14
CA GLY A 49 -8.68 3.92 16.23
C GLY A 49 -8.09 3.79 14.84
N LEU A 50 -7.59 4.88 14.26
CA LEU A 50 -6.93 4.87 12.95
C LEU A 50 -5.64 4.02 12.94
N ILE A 51 -4.79 4.15 13.97
CA ILE A 51 -3.57 3.34 14.08
C ILE A 51 -3.90 1.84 14.18
N ASP A 52 -4.93 1.48 14.96
CA ASP A 52 -5.39 0.09 15.07
C ASP A 52 -5.95 -0.43 13.75
N PHE A 53 -6.73 0.39 13.05
CA PHE A 53 -7.23 0.06 11.71
C PHE A 53 -6.09 -0.19 10.71
N ILE A 54 -5.11 0.71 10.64
CA ILE A 54 -3.94 0.56 9.75
C ILE A 54 -3.23 -0.78 10.03
N LYS A 55 -2.96 -1.10 11.30
CA LYS A 55 -2.31 -2.37 11.69
C LYS A 55 -3.14 -3.59 11.28
N LYS A 56 -4.45 -3.56 11.51
CA LYS A 56 -5.35 -4.65 11.12
C LYS A 56 -5.37 -4.85 9.60
N THR A 57 -5.43 -3.76 8.84
CA THR A 57 -5.39 -3.77 7.37
C THR A 57 -4.06 -4.32 6.86
N THR A 58 -2.94 -3.99 7.48
CA THR A 58 -1.66 -4.61 7.12
C THR A 58 -1.64 -6.10 7.40
N ILE A 59 -2.19 -6.54 8.53
CA ILE A 59 -2.24 -7.96 8.88
C ILE A 59 -3.14 -8.72 7.91
N SER A 60 -4.31 -8.18 7.55
CA SER A 60 -5.22 -8.83 6.61
C SER A 60 -4.63 -8.94 5.20
N LEU A 61 -3.82 -7.96 4.79
CA LEU A 61 -3.15 -7.93 3.48
C LEU A 61 -1.76 -8.58 3.48
N ARG A 62 -1.30 -9.13 4.63
CA ARG A 62 -0.11 -9.99 4.67
C ARG A 62 -0.44 -11.34 4.03
N GLY A 63 -0.16 -11.47 2.75
CA GLY A 63 -0.26 -12.75 2.06
C GLY A 63 0.81 -13.74 2.53
N HIS A 64 0.37 -14.97 2.84
CA HIS A 64 1.25 -16.12 2.95
C HIS A 64 1.41 -16.77 1.56
N GLY A 65 2.65 -16.80 1.05
CA GLY A 65 3.01 -17.58 -0.14
C GLY A 65 4.09 -16.94 -1.02
N TYR A 66 4.43 -17.60 -2.12
CA TYR A 66 5.40 -17.10 -3.10
C TYR A 66 4.85 -15.84 -3.79
N ALA A 67 5.46 -14.69 -3.56
CA ALA A 67 5.24 -13.49 -4.35
C ALA A 67 6.50 -13.20 -5.16
N GLN A 68 6.34 -12.76 -6.41
CA GLN A 68 7.46 -12.46 -7.30
C GLN A 68 7.92 -11.00 -7.19
N THR A 69 7.07 -10.10 -6.67
CA THR A 69 7.43 -8.71 -6.41
C THR A 69 8.03 -8.57 -5.00
N LYS A 70 9.15 -7.84 -4.92
CA LYS A 70 9.83 -7.51 -3.66
C LYS A 70 9.69 -6.02 -3.38
N CYS A 71 9.48 -5.70 -2.11
CA CYS A 71 9.47 -4.34 -1.62
C CYS A 71 10.83 -3.67 -1.85
N VAL A 72 10.86 -2.47 -2.44
CA VAL A 72 12.11 -1.71 -2.66
C VAL A 72 12.72 -1.19 -1.37
N ILE A 73 11.94 -1.06 -0.29
CA ILE A 73 12.42 -0.56 1.00
C ILE A 73 13.02 -1.69 1.85
N CYS A 74 12.30 -2.80 2.02
CA CYS A 74 12.71 -3.87 2.95
C CYS A 74 13.08 -5.21 2.29
N GLY A 75 12.98 -5.33 0.96
CA GLY A 75 13.31 -6.54 0.21
C GLY A 75 12.35 -7.74 0.41
N LYS A 76 11.33 -7.61 1.27
CA LYS A 76 10.34 -8.67 1.51
C LYS A 76 9.37 -8.81 0.34
N ASN A 77 8.89 -10.03 0.14
CA ASN A 77 7.86 -10.34 -0.84
C ASN A 77 6.55 -9.59 -0.54
N MET A 78 5.86 -9.15 -1.59
CA MET A 78 4.58 -8.44 -1.49
C MET A 78 3.66 -8.81 -2.65
N ARG A 79 2.35 -8.74 -2.39
CA ARG A 79 1.28 -9.17 -3.30
C ARG A 79 0.21 -8.11 -3.53
N VAL A 80 0.19 -7.08 -2.70
CA VAL A 80 -0.76 -5.96 -2.79
C VAL A 80 0.03 -4.72 -3.16
N CYS A 81 -0.45 -3.97 -4.16
CA CYS A 81 0.16 -2.71 -4.55
C CYS A 81 -0.09 -1.62 -3.52
N ALA A 82 0.77 -0.59 -3.51
CA ALA A 82 0.61 0.55 -2.63
C ALA A 82 -0.74 1.27 -2.83
N HIS A 83 -1.24 1.33 -4.08
CA HIS A 83 -2.55 1.91 -4.39
C HIS A 83 -3.69 1.24 -3.63
N CYS A 84 -3.83 -0.09 -3.74
CA CYS A 84 -4.91 -0.81 -3.05
C CYS A 84 -4.80 -0.69 -1.53
N TYR A 85 -3.59 -0.77 -0.99
CA TYR A 85 -3.38 -0.57 0.45
C TYR A 85 -3.83 0.83 0.89
N CYS A 86 -3.37 1.89 0.20
CA CYS A 86 -3.70 3.27 0.57
C CYS A 86 -5.18 3.59 0.35
N LYS A 87 -5.82 2.98 -0.65
CA LYS A 87 -7.26 3.12 -0.88
C LYS A 87 -8.07 2.59 0.31
N GLU A 88 -7.76 1.41 0.84
CA GLU A 88 -8.46 0.86 2.01
C GLU A 88 -8.32 1.77 3.24
N ILE A 89 -7.15 2.37 3.44
CA ILE A 89 -6.92 3.32 4.52
C ILE A 89 -7.66 4.64 4.27
N LEU A 90 -7.65 5.16 3.04
CA LEU A 90 -8.37 6.37 2.66
C LEU A 90 -9.88 6.20 2.84
N ASP A 91 -10.45 5.06 2.42
CA ASP A 91 -11.87 4.77 2.58
C ASP A 91 -12.30 4.81 4.05
N TYR A 92 -11.42 4.37 4.97
CA TYR A 92 -11.65 4.47 6.41
C TYR A 92 -11.46 5.90 6.94
N ILE A 93 -10.42 6.62 6.49
CA ILE A 93 -10.20 8.03 6.83
C ILE A 93 -11.41 8.88 6.41
N ASN A 94 -11.91 8.71 5.20
CA ASN A 94 -13.06 9.46 4.70
C ASN A 94 -14.34 9.24 5.53
N LYS A 95 -14.43 8.09 6.21
CA LYS A 95 -15.57 7.73 7.04
C LYS A 95 -15.45 8.22 8.48
N GLU A 96 -14.28 8.07 9.09
CA GLU A 96 -14.08 8.25 10.54
C GLU A 96 -13.25 9.51 10.87
N TYR A 97 -12.41 9.98 9.96
CA TYR A 97 -11.45 11.08 10.13
C TYR A 97 -11.37 11.98 8.86
N PRO A 98 -12.49 12.49 8.33
CA PRO A 98 -12.53 13.19 7.05
C PRO A 98 -11.61 14.41 7.00
N GLU A 99 -11.28 15.02 8.14
CA GLU A 99 -10.32 16.12 8.25
C GLU A 99 -8.89 15.75 7.84
N LEU A 100 -8.56 14.46 7.78
CA LEU A 100 -7.25 13.97 7.37
C LEU A 100 -7.17 13.61 5.88
N GLU A 101 -8.28 13.66 5.13
CA GLU A 101 -8.35 13.19 3.73
C GLU A 101 -7.36 13.91 2.82
N GLU A 102 -7.43 15.25 2.75
CA GLU A 102 -6.63 16.07 1.83
C GLU A 102 -5.13 15.87 2.08
N GLU A 103 -4.75 15.81 3.35
CA GLU A 103 -3.37 15.63 3.73
C GLU A 103 -2.90 14.20 3.48
N PHE A 104 -3.73 13.20 3.77
CA PHE A 104 -3.41 11.81 3.45
C PHE A 104 -3.14 11.65 1.95
N ILE A 105 -4.01 12.21 1.09
CA ILE A 105 -3.82 12.17 -0.36
C ILE A 105 -2.51 12.86 -0.74
N THR A 106 -2.22 14.03 -0.18
CA THR A 106 -0.98 14.77 -0.46
C THR A 106 0.28 13.96 -0.13
N HIS A 107 0.26 13.17 0.94
CA HIS A 107 1.41 12.39 1.39
C HIS A 107 1.49 10.99 0.76
N PHE A 108 0.35 10.38 0.44
CA PHE A 108 0.25 8.97 0.03
C PHE A 108 -0.43 8.81 -1.35
N ASP A 109 -0.25 9.75 -2.29
CA ASP A 109 -0.81 9.63 -3.64
C ASP A 109 -0.11 8.53 -4.48
N PHE A 110 -0.49 7.28 -4.22
CA PHE A 110 -0.11 6.14 -5.03
C PHE A 110 -1.05 5.98 -6.23
N ASN A 111 -1.27 7.08 -6.96
CA ASN A 111 -2.25 7.17 -8.04
C ASN A 111 -3.67 6.85 -7.56
N ILE A 112 -4.08 7.34 -6.39
CA ILE A 112 -5.37 6.97 -5.79
C ILE A 112 -6.54 7.44 -6.68
N HIS A 113 -6.31 8.49 -7.47
CA HIS A 113 -7.26 9.02 -8.44
C HIS A 113 -7.31 8.27 -9.79
N PHE A 114 -6.47 7.24 -9.99
CA PHE A 114 -6.41 6.53 -11.27
C PHE A 114 -7.51 5.47 -11.36
N LYS A 115 -8.62 5.80 -12.03
CA LYS A 115 -9.60 4.82 -12.47
C LYS A 115 -9.03 4.09 -13.70
N PRO A 116 -8.77 2.77 -13.66
CA PRO A 116 -8.41 2.05 -14.88
C PRO A 116 -9.54 2.21 -15.91
N ARG A 117 -9.15 2.48 -17.16
CA ARG A 117 -10.11 2.48 -18.27
C ARG A 117 -10.69 1.06 -18.36
N MET A 118 -11.98 0.93 -18.09
CA MET A 118 -12.73 -0.25 -18.54
C MET A 118 -12.69 -0.22 -20.07
N ILE A 119 -11.97 -1.18 -20.66
CA ILE A 119 -11.95 -1.45 -22.10
C ILE A 119 -13.01 -2.51 -22.39
#